data_AF-A0A9P3G9F7-F1
#
_entry.id   AF-A0A9P3G9F7-F1
#
_cell.length_a   1.000
_cell.length_b   1.000
_cell.length_c   1.000
_cell.angle_alpha   90.00
_cell.angle_beta   90.00
_cell.angle_gamma   90.00
#
_symmetry.space_group_name_H-M   'P 1'
#
loop_
_entity.id
_entity.type
_entity.pdbx_description
1 polymer ?
#
loop_
_entity_poly.entity_id
_entity_poly.type
_entity_poly.pdbx_seq_one_letter_code
_entity_poly.pdbx_strand_id
1 'polypeptide(L)'
;MVTRGPKKKLTWIHIYLFSHTQSTSSAATSIRIYYEAVQGGDLRVDALARPELYNGAVPLGISIFPKELWVQPALWHHTIGKIVYSKRHESGGHFAGHERPEELVADMRSTFSLPAVASSF
;
A
#
# COMPACT_ATOMS: atom_id res chain seq x y z
N MET A 1 -23.77 6.18 -5.75
CA MET A 1 -22.96 7.34 -6.16
C MET A 1 -22.57 8.12 -4.89
N VAL A 2 -21.44 7.78 -4.26
CA VAL A 2 -21.01 8.45 -3.01
C VAL A 2 -20.40 9.80 -3.39
N THR A 3 -21.03 10.89 -2.95
CA THR A 3 -20.53 12.25 -3.15
C THR A 3 -19.18 12.40 -2.41
N ARG A 4 -18.08 12.31 -3.15
CA ARG A 4 -16.72 12.60 -2.65
C ARG A 4 -16.55 14.13 -2.52
N GLY A 5 -17.23 14.71 -1.54
CA GLY A 5 -17.27 16.16 -1.34
C GLY A 5 -15.98 16.75 -0.75
N PRO A 6 -15.77 18.08 -0.86
CA PRO A 6 -14.59 18.80 -0.37
C PRO A 6 -14.35 18.64 1.14
N LYS A 7 -15.41 18.34 1.92
CA LYS A 7 -15.33 18.11 3.36
C LYS A 7 -14.32 17.02 3.74
N LYS A 8 -14.29 15.90 3.00
CA LYS A 8 -13.38 14.78 3.31
C LYS A 8 -11.91 15.16 3.14
N LYS A 9 -11.60 15.94 2.10
CA LYS A 9 -10.23 16.43 1.84
C LYS A 9 -9.79 17.40 2.94
N LEU A 10 -10.68 18.32 3.31
CA LEU A 10 -10.43 19.27 4.39
C LEU A 10 -10.22 18.57 5.73
N THR A 11 -10.97 17.51 6.05
CA THR A 11 -10.75 16.72 7.26
C THR A 11 -9.31 16.22 7.36
N TRP A 12 -8.78 15.59 6.31
CA TRP A 12 -7.38 15.11 6.31
C TRP A 12 -6.38 16.26 6.44
N ILE A 13 -6.58 17.37 5.73
CA ILE A 13 -5.73 18.56 5.84
C ILE A 13 -5.73 19.10 7.28
N HIS A 14 -6.90 19.15 7.92
CA HIS A 14 -7.05 19.62 9.30
C HIS A 14 -6.37 18.67 10.29
N ILE A 15 -6.51 17.35 10.11
CA ILE A 15 -5.79 16.37 10.94
C ILE A 15 -4.28 16.62 10.83
N TYR A 16 -3.72 16.69 9.61
CA TYR A 16 -2.29 16.93 9.42
C TYR A 16 -1.84 18.28 10.02
N LEU A 17 -2.62 19.35 9.85
CA LEU A 17 -2.30 20.68 10.37
C LEU A 17 -2.34 20.73 11.90
N PHE A 18 -3.40 20.18 12.52
CA PHE A 18 -3.61 20.29 13.97
C PHE A 18 -2.89 19.21 14.79
N SER A 19 -2.43 18.11 14.17
CA SER A 19 -1.50 17.17 14.82
C SER A 19 -0.17 17.82 15.24
N HIS A 20 0.11 19.05 14.78
CA HIS A 20 1.31 19.81 15.11
C HIS A 20 1.33 20.38 16.55
N THR A 21 0.18 20.50 17.24
CA THR A 21 0.12 21.20 18.55
C THR A 21 0.59 20.35 19.74
N GLN A 22 0.83 19.05 19.55
CA GLN A 22 1.39 18.15 20.59
C GLN A 22 2.59 17.31 20.12
N SER A 23 3.07 17.50 18.89
CA SER A 23 4.23 16.76 18.36
C SER A 23 4.87 17.51 17.18
N THR A 24 6.11 17.95 17.35
CA THR A 24 7.07 18.06 16.26
C THR A 24 7.14 16.70 15.54
N SER A 25 6.64 16.43 14.34
CA SER A 25 6.15 17.30 13.26
C SER A 25 5.39 16.40 12.26
N SER A 26 4.06 16.31 12.24
CA SER A 26 3.38 15.32 11.37
C SER A 26 3.71 15.50 9.88
N ALA A 27 3.56 16.71 9.34
CA ALA A 27 3.85 17.00 7.92
C ALA A 27 5.36 16.90 7.61
N ALA A 28 6.21 17.59 8.37
CA ALA A 28 7.65 17.64 8.09
C ALA A 28 8.38 16.31 8.37
N THR A 29 7.94 15.50 9.35
CA THR A 29 8.51 14.16 9.55
C THR A 29 7.94 13.14 8.57
N SER A 30 6.65 13.24 8.20
CA SER A 30 6.05 12.32 7.21
C SER A 30 6.70 12.40 5.83
N ILE A 31 7.35 13.52 5.48
CA ILE A 31 8.05 13.66 4.19
C ILE A 31 9.48 13.11 4.21
N ARG A 32 10.06 12.80 5.37
CA ARG A 32 11.45 12.29 5.48
C ARG A 32 11.65 11.00 4.70
N ILE A 33 10.65 10.13 4.68
CA ILE A 33 10.68 8.86 3.94
C ILE A 33 10.96 9.06 2.44
N TYR A 34 10.60 10.22 1.85
CA TYR A 34 10.89 10.49 0.45
C TYR A 34 12.38 10.75 0.21
N TYR A 35 13.05 11.45 1.12
CA TYR A 35 14.51 11.63 1.06
C TYR A 35 15.21 10.27 1.18
N GLU A 36 14.76 9.43 2.10
CA GLU A 36 15.33 8.09 2.31
C GLU A 36 15.09 7.18 1.10
N ALA A 37 13.88 7.17 0.54
CA ALA A 37 13.56 6.38 -0.66
C ALA A 37 14.39 6.83 -1.88
N VAL A 38 14.64 8.13 -2.03
CA VAL A 38 15.52 8.64 -3.10
C VAL A 38 16.96 8.18 -2.88
N GLN A 39 17.50 8.31 -1.67
CA GLN A 39 18.88 7.92 -1.35
C GLN A 39 19.08 6.40 -1.41
N GLY A 40 18.11 5.62 -0.95
CA GLY A 40 18.07 4.16 -1.07
C GLY A 40 17.83 3.69 -2.50
N GLY A 41 17.41 4.58 -3.40
CA GLY A 41 17.09 4.26 -4.79
C GLY A 41 15.80 3.44 -4.94
N ASP A 42 14.89 3.49 -3.97
CA ASP A 42 13.65 2.72 -3.94
C ASP A 42 12.59 3.25 -4.93
N LEU A 43 12.83 4.43 -5.52
CA LEU A 43 12.00 5.00 -6.58
C LEU A 43 12.38 4.51 -7.99
N ARG A 44 13.36 3.61 -8.11
CA ARG A 44 13.73 3.01 -9.40
C ARG A 44 12.73 1.93 -9.80
N VAL A 45 12.60 1.70 -11.11
CA VAL A 45 11.66 0.73 -11.67
C VAL A 45 11.92 -0.70 -11.19
N ASP A 46 13.19 -1.02 -10.93
CA ASP A 46 13.68 -2.32 -10.47
C ASP A 46 13.71 -2.45 -8.94
N ALA A 47 13.30 -1.43 -8.18
CA ALA A 47 13.45 -1.42 -6.73
C ALA A 47 12.81 -2.64 -6.05
N LEU A 48 11.60 -3.04 -6.46
CA LEU A 48 10.89 -4.19 -5.88
C LEU A 48 11.49 -5.57 -6.26
N ALA A 49 12.41 -5.63 -7.22
CA ALA A 49 13.09 -6.86 -7.62
C ALA A 49 14.41 -7.06 -6.86
N ARG A 50 14.75 -6.15 -5.93
CA ARG A 50 15.98 -6.25 -5.13
C ARG A 50 15.90 -7.42 -4.15
N PRO A 51 16.85 -8.37 -4.21
CA PRO A 51 16.84 -9.54 -3.34
C PRO A 51 17.00 -9.18 -1.85
N GLU A 52 17.53 -8.00 -1.53
CA GLU A 52 17.70 -7.53 -0.15
C GLU A 52 16.37 -7.10 0.51
N LEU A 53 15.34 -6.79 -0.27
CA LEU A 53 14.06 -6.28 0.26
C LEU A 53 13.13 -7.38 0.80
N TYR A 54 13.32 -8.62 0.38
CA TYR A 54 12.46 -9.73 0.77
C TYR A 54 13.27 -10.99 1.05
N ASN A 55 13.18 -11.48 2.28
CA ASN A 55 13.97 -12.62 2.77
C ASN A 55 13.46 -14.00 2.30
N GLY A 56 12.47 -14.07 1.40
CA GLY A 56 11.93 -15.35 0.90
C GLY A 56 10.94 -16.05 1.83
N ALA A 57 10.91 -15.69 3.11
CA ALA A 57 10.29 -16.53 4.15
C ALA A 57 8.81 -16.21 4.43
N VAL A 58 8.35 -15.00 4.15
CA VAL A 58 7.02 -14.53 4.57
C VAL A 58 6.03 -14.52 3.39
N PRO A 59 4.96 -15.33 3.42
CA PRO A 59 3.94 -15.30 2.37
C PRO A 59 3.38 -13.90 2.12
N LEU A 60 3.20 -13.53 0.84
CA LEU A 60 2.71 -12.21 0.43
C LEU A 60 1.35 -12.29 -0.26
N GLY A 61 0.47 -11.34 0.05
CA GLY A 61 -0.78 -11.10 -0.66
C GLY A 61 -0.78 -9.75 -1.38
N ILE A 62 -1.23 -9.70 -2.63
CA ILE A 62 -1.26 -8.47 -3.44
C ILE A 62 -2.69 -8.17 -3.88
N SER A 63 -3.12 -6.93 -3.63
CA SER A 63 -4.39 -6.38 -4.10
C SER A 63 -4.12 -5.23 -5.08
N ILE A 64 -4.57 -5.37 -6.33
CA ILE A 64 -4.17 -4.51 -7.45
C ILE A 64 -5.34 -3.63 -7.88
N PHE A 65 -5.26 -2.33 -7.59
CA PHE A 65 -6.25 -1.34 -7.98
C PHE A 65 -5.80 -0.57 -9.23
N PRO A 66 -6.68 -0.33 -10.23
CA PRO A 66 -6.27 0.16 -11.54
C PRO A 66 -5.79 1.62 -11.57
N LYS A 67 -6.06 2.42 -10.53
CA LYS A 67 -5.63 3.82 -10.41
C LYS A 67 -4.60 4.04 -9.27
N GLU A 68 -3.86 2.99 -8.90
CA GLU A 68 -2.66 3.13 -8.07
C GLU A 68 -1.59 3.94 -8.82
N LEU A 69 -0.71 4.64 -8.10
CA LEU A 69 0.37 5.45 -8.68
C LEU A 69 1.34 4.58 -9.49
N TRP A 70 1.57 3.36 -9.01
CA TRP A 70 2.48 2.40 -9.64
C TRP A 70 1.82 1.03 -9.83
N VAL A 71 1.06 0.88 -10.91
CA VAL A 71 0.47 -0.41 -11.30
C VAL A 71 1.49 -1.22 -12.10
N GLN A 72 2.15 -2.18 -11.46
CA GLN A 72 3.07 -3.08 -12.15
C GLN A 72 2.33 -4.14 -12.99
N PRO A 73 2.93 -4.63 -14.09
CA PRO A 73 2.43 -5.81 -14.78
C PRO A 73 2.32 -6.99 -13.82
N ALA A 74 1.25 -7.78 -13.93
CA ALA A 74 1.09 -8.98 -13.09
C ALA A 74 2.26 -9.96 -13.25
N LEU A 75 2.88 -9.97 -14.43
CA LEU A 75 4.10 -10.72 -14.70
C LEU A 75 5.23 -10.35 -13.75
N TRP A 76 5.32 -9.13 -13.21
CA TRP A 76 6.44 -8.77 -12.34
C TRP A 76 6.21 -9.15 -10.87
N HIS A 77 5.01 -9.56 -10.48
CA HIS A 77 4.73 -9.85 -9.07
C HIS A 77 5.52 -11.05 -8.53
N HIS A 78 5.87 -12.03 -9.38
CA HIS A 78 6.69 -13.17 -8.96
C HIS A 78 8.14 -12.77 -8.66
N THR A 79 8.61 -11.61 -9.11
CA THR A 79 9.97 -11.12 -8.81
C THR A 79 10.05 -10.48 -7.42
N ILE A 80 8.91 -10.21 -6.78
CA ILE A 80 8.83 -9.53 -5.48
C ILE A 80 8.98 -10.54 -4.33
N GLY A 81 8.51 -11.78 -4.52
CA GLY A 81 8.58 -12.80 -3.47
C GLY A 81 7.55 -13.91 -3.59
N LYS A 82 7.29 -14.60 -2.47
CA LYS A 82 6.34 -15.72 -2.39
C LYS A 82 4.90 -15.21 -2.35
N ILE A 83 4.36 -14.83 -3.51
CA ILE A 83 2.98 -14.38 -3.64
C ILE A 83 2.04 -15.58 -3.53
N VAL A 84 1.23 -15.62 -2.47
CA VAL A 84 0.22 -16.68 -2.22
C VAL A 84 -1.19 -16.25 -2.57
N TYR A 85 -1.42 -14.94 -2.69
CA TYR A 85 -2.70 -14.35 -3.07
C TYR A 85 -2.46 -13.17 -4.02
N SER A 86 -3.21 -13.11 -5.13
CA SER A 86 -3.19 -11.94 -6.01
C SER A 86 -4.57 -11.72 -6.60
N LYS A 87 -5.05 -10.47 -6.56
CA LYS A 87 -6.34 -10.10 -7.16
C LYS A 87 -6.26 -8.73 -7.80
N ARG A 88 -6.87 -8.60 -8.97
CA ARG A 88 -7.03 -7.35 -9.70
C ARG A 88 -8.47 -6.88 -9.61
N HIS A 89 -8.66 -5.61 -9.29
CA HIS A 89 -9.97 -4.98 -9.16
C HIS A 89 -10.34 -4.18 -10.41
N GLU A 90 -11.63 -4.01 -10.65
CA GLU A 90 -12.16 -3.26 -11.79
C GLU A 90 -12.07 -1.74 -11.58
N SER A 91 -11.92 -1.28 -10.34
CA SER A 91 -11.92 0.14 -9.99
C SER A 91 -11.28 0.40 -8.62
N GLY A 92 -11.10 1.67 -8.25
CA GLY A 92 -10.30 2.08 -7.08
C GLY A 92 -8.90 2.52 -7.49
N GLY A 93 -8.13 3.01 -6.53
CA GLY A 93 -6.79 3.57 -6.77
C GLY A 93 -5.94 3.65 -5.52
N HIS A 94 -5.02 4.62 -5.50
CA HIS A 94 -4.01 4.79 -4.46
C HIS A 94 -4.56 4.76 -3.02
N PHE A 95 -5.76 5.31 -2.81
CA PHE A 95 -6.41 5.30 -1.50
C PHE A 95 -7.38 4.14 -1.35
N ALA A 96 -6.96 2.91 -1.67
CA ALA A 96 -7.82 1.72 -1.67
C ALA A 96 -8.64 1.54 -0.39
N GLY A 97 -8.04 1.75 0.78
CA GLY A 97 -8.74 1.68 2.07
C GLY A 97 -9.83 2.75 2.28
N HIS A 98 -9.81 3.84 1.51
CA HIS A 98 -10.86 4.86 1.54
C HIS A 98 -11.82 4.77 0.34
N GLU A 99 -11.35 4.25 -0.79
CA GLU A 99 -12.12 4.17 -2.03
C GLU A 99 -12.92 2.88 -2.15
N ARG A 100 -12.34 1.77 -1.67
CA ARG A 100 -12.81 0.39 -1.78
C ARG A 100 -12.52 -0.42 -0.48
N PRO A 101 -12.94 0.06 0.70
CA PRO A 101 -12.60 -0.57 1.97
C PRO A 101 -13.08 -2.03 2.06
N GLU A 102 -14.27 -2.33 1.57
CA GLU A 102 -14.85 -3.69 1.63
C GLU A 102 -14.06 -4.67 0.76
N GLU A 103 -13.66 -4.24 -0.44
CA GLU A 103 -12.85 -5.05 -1.36
C GLU A 103 -11.46 -5.30 -0.77
N LEU A 104 -10.81 -4.26 -0.21
CA LEU A 104 -9.50 -4.41 0.43
C LEU A 104 -9.56 -5.34 1.65
N VAL A 105 -10.57 -5.20 2.52
CA VAL A 105 -10.74 -6.06 3.69
C VAL A 105 -11.04 -7.50 3.28
N ALA A 106 -11.84 -7.72 2.23
CA ALA A 106 -12.11 -9.06 1.71
C ALA A 106 -10.83 -9.74 1.21
N ASP A 107 -9.95 -9.01 0.53
CA ASP A 107 -8.67 -9.52 0.04
C ASP A 107 -7.70 -9.84 1.20
N MET A 108 -7.65 -9.00 2.24
CA MET A 108 -6.89 -9.28 3.45
C MET A 108 -7.38 -10.59 4.10
N ARG A 109 -8.69 -10.71 4.35
CA ARG A 109 -9.28 -11.93 4.92
C ARG A 109 -8.99 -13.17 4.09
N SER A 110 -9.10 -13.04 2.76
CA SER A 110 -8.77 -14.13 1.83
C SER A 110 -7.32 -14.56 1.98
N THR A 111 -6.39 -13.60 2.03
CA THR A 111 -4.96 -13.88 2.22
C THR A 111 -4.69 -14.61 3.54
N PHE A 112 -5.21 -14.10 4.66
CA PHE A 112 -5.00 -14.72 5.99
C PHE A 112 -5.70 -16.08 6.15
N SER A 113 -6.74 -16.36 5.36
CA SER A 113 -7.41 -17.67 5.37
C SER A 113 -6.63 -18.78 4.65
N LEU A 114 -5.60 -18.43 3.87
CA LEU A 114 -4.82 -19.42 3.13
C LEU A 114 -3.98 -20.26 4.12
N PRO A 115 -3.93 -21.59 3.97
CA PRO A 115 -3.12 -22.46 4.82
C PRO A 115 -1.65 -22.04 4.90
N ALA A 116 -1.10 -21.59 3.77
CA ALA A 116 0.27 -21.12 3.66
C ALA A 116 0.59 -19.89 4.54
N VAL A 117 -0.43 -19.11 4.94
CA VAL A 117 -0.32 -17.96 5.84
C VAL A 117 -0.67 -18.37 7.27
N ALA A 118 -1.74 -19.14 7.45
CA ALA A 118 -2.21 -19.58 8.75
C ALA A 118 -1.18 -20.45 9.51
N SER A 119 -0.34 -21.20 8.81
CA SER A 119 0.72 -22.01 9.42
C SER A 119 1.99 -21.24 9.77
N SER A 120 2.05 -19.93 9.50
CA SER A 120 3.21 -19.06 9.76
C SER A 120 3.11 -18.28 11.08
N PHE A 121 2.02 -18.47 11.82
CA PHE A 121 1.74 -17.87 13.13
C PHE A 121 1.35 -18.95 14.13
#